data_AF-A0A8T1LYX7-F1
#
_entry.id   AF-A0A8T1LYX7-F1
#
_cell.length_a   1.000
_cell.length_b   1.000
_cell.length_c   1.000
_cell.angle_alpha   90.00
_cell.angle_beta   90.00
_cell.angle_gamma   90.00
#
_symmetry.space_group_name_H-M   'P 1'
#
loop_
_entity.id
_entity.type
_entity.pdbx_description
1 polymer ?
#
loop_
_entity_poly.entity_id
_entity_poly.type
_entity_poly.pdbx_seq_one_letter_code
_entity_poly.pdbx_strand_id
1 'polypeptide(L)'
;MPKFWKTGRFSQCQHLATSPTGMRTVRVTMDTGQWPMDYQRLDEPYTVWLSNRMLNLGSTICGTASGPDGTLLPCTGLVEEFLLVGPSRFGCILVEKELEESEISFRSCELVERLHVKVQQKVLGVYQVRTSVPISRSAVYGLLKQMNKNRPHCLFNIYPNNR
;
A
#
# COMPACT_ATOMS: atom_id res chain seq x y z
N MET A 1 7.33 19.64 9.60
CA MET A 1 7.49 18.19 9.78
C MET A 1 6.13 17.56 10.11
N PRO A 2 5.69 16.50 9.40
CA PRO A 2 4.39 15.87 9.63
C PRO A 2 4.28 15.29 11.06
N LYS A 3 3.06 15.20 11.62
CA LYS A 3 2.79 14.83 13.03
C LYS A 3 3.55 13.59 13.50
N PHE A 4 3.56 12.51 12.72
CA PHE A 4 4.17 11.24 13.11
C PHE A 4 5.70 11.24 13.09
N TRP A 5 6.32 12.15 12.32
CA TRP A 5 7.77 12.36 12.35
C TRP A 5 8.19 13.08 13.64
N LYS A 6 7.35 14.01 14.13
CA LYS A 6 7.61 14.71 15.40
C LYS A 6 7.51 13.79 16.62
N THR A 7 6.69 12.75 16.53
CA THR A 7 6.49 11.76 17.61
C THR A 7 7.44 10.57 17.52
N GLY A 8 8.48 10.62 16.68
CA GLY A 8 9.48 9.56 16.56
C GLY A 8 9.01 8.25 15.90
N ARG A 9 7.76 8.17 15.42
CA ARG A 9 7.23 6.94 14.80
C ARG A 9 7.87 6.62 13.44
N PHE A 10 8.38 7.65 12.79
CA PHE A 10 9.23 7.55 11.61
C PHE A 10 10.54 8.27 11.89
N SER A 11 11.63 7.61 11.53
CA SER A 11 12.97 8.18 11.53
C SER A 11 13.67 7.81 10.22
N GLN A 12 14.80 8.46 9.94
CA GLN A 12 15.68 8.17 8.80
C GLN A 12 14.95 8.12 7.43
N CYS A 13 15.00 9.21 6.67
CA CYS A 13 14.47 9.24 5.30
C CYS A 13 15.63 9.21 4.30
N GLN A 14 15.86 8.06 3.66
CA GLN A 14 16.88 7.93 2.62
C GLN A 14 16.22 7.93 1.24
N HIS A 15 16.62 8.85 0.36
CA HIS A 15 16.24 8.78 -1.05
C HIS A 15 16.97 7.63 -1.73
N LEU A 16 16.23 6.80 -2.45
CA LEU A 16 16.78 5.63 -3.14
C LEU A 16 16.78 5.81 -4.65
N ALA A 17 15.68 6.34 -5.20
CA ALA A 17 15.53 6.47 -6.65
C ALA A 17 14.45 7.47 -7.03
N THR A 18 14.52 7.97 -8.26
CA THR A 18 13.46 8.73 -8.92
C THR A 18 13.15 8.05 -10.25
N SER A 19 11.89 7.69 -10.50
CA SER A 19 11.45 7.12 -11.78
C SER A 19 11.43 8.19 -12.89
N PRO A 20 11.46 7.83 -14.18
CA PRO A 20 11.23 8.76 -15.28
C PRO A 20 9.92 9.54 -15.18
N THR A 21 8.87 8.96 -14.58
CA THR A 21 7.58 9.62 -14.32
C THR A 21 7.56 10.52 -13.08
N GLY A 22 8.73 10.82 -12.49
CA GLY A 22 8.88 11.71 -11.33
C GLY A 22 8.55 11.10 -9.96
N MET A 23 8.15 9.82 -9.87
CA MET A 23 7.93 9.14 -8.59
C MET A 23 9.23 8.96 -7.82
N ARG A 24 9.22 9.33 -6.55
CA ARG A 24 10.38 9.17 -5.64
C ARG A 24 10.20 7.94 -4.77
N THR A 25 11.25 7.14 -4.69
CA THR A 25 11.34 6.03 -3.74
C THR A 25 12.22 6.47 -2.57
N VAL A 26 11.71 6.30 -1.36
CA VAL A 26 12.44 6.57 -0.13
C VAL A 26 12.38 5.35 0.79
N ARG A 27 13.44 5.14 1.56
CA ARG A 27 13.44 4.22 2.71
C ARG A 27 13.17 5.03 3.96
N VAL A 28 12.28 4.50 4.80
CA VAL A 28 11.91 5.07 6.10
C VAL A 28 12.07 4.01 7.18
N THR A 29 12.62 4.39 8.33
CA THR A 29 12.70 3.50 9.50
C THR A 29 11.46 3.74 10.37
N MET A 30 10.77 2.66 10.73
CA MET A 30 9.59 2.70 11.58
C MET A 30 9.94 2.25 13.00
N ASP A 31 9.56 3.05 13.99
CA ASP A 31 9.62 2.64 15.40
C ASP A 31 8.21 2.23 15.86
N THR A 32 7.94 0.92 15.82
CA THR A 32 6.66 0.35 16.26
C THR A 32 6.47 0.42 17.77
N GLY A 33 7.54 0.56 18.56
CA GLY A 33 7.45 0.75 20.01
C GLY A 33 6.73 2.05 20.40
N GLN A 34 6.72 3.04 19.50
CA GLN A 34 6.01 4.32 19.68
C GLN A 34 4.53 4.28 19.22
N TRP A 35 4.02 3.11 18.82
CA TRP A 35 2.66 2.92 18.36
C TRP A 35 1.75 2.48 19.53
N PRO A 36 0.43 2.75 19.47
CA PRO A 36 -0.54 2.16 20.41
C PRO A 36 -0.35 0.63 20.51
N MET A 37 -0.50 0.07 21.71
CA MET A 37 -0.21 -1.37 21.97
C MET A 37 -0.93 -2.31 21.00
N ASP A 38 -2.19 -2.02 20.66
CA ASP A 38 -2.98 -2.82 19.73
C ASP A 38 -2.37 -2.88 18.31
N TYR A 39 -1.48 -1.94 17.97
CA TYR A 39 -0.83 -1.87 16.67
C TYR A 39 0.60 -2.41 16.67
N GLN A 40 1.19 -2.66 17.83
CA GLN A 40 2.58 -3.15 17.94
C GLN A 40 2.73 -4.62 17.52
N ARG A 41 1.61 -5.37 17.53
CA ARG A 41 1.55 -6.81 17.20
C ARG A 41 0.96 -7.08 15.82
N LEU A 42 0.84 -6.05 14.99
CA LEU A 42 0.32 -6.23 13.64
C LEU A 42 1.37 -6.89 12.75
N ASP A 43 0.95 -7.94 12.06
CA ASP A 43 1.78 -8.57 11.03
C ASP A 43 2.11 -7.56 9.91
N GLU A 44 3.19 -7.84 9.19
CA GLU A 44 3.79 -6.96 8.20
C GLU A 44 2.80 -6.29 7.22
N PRO A 45 1.87 -7.01 6.54
CA PRO A 45 0.94 -6.37 5.60
C PRO A 45 0.07 -5.28 6.26
N TYR A 46 -0.34 -5.50 7.50
CA TYR A 46 -1.18 -4.57 8.26
C TYR A 46 -0.36 -3.40 8.84
N THR A 47 0.89 -3.67 9.24
CA THR A 47 1.86 -2.64 9.65
C THR A 47 2.16 -1.70 8.49
N VAL A 48 2.38 -2.23 7.28
CA VAL A 48 2.63 -1.43 6.07
C VAL A 48 1.38 -0.64 5.64
N TRP A 49 0.19 -1.22 5.75
CA TRP A 49 -1.06 -0.48 5.52
C TRP A 49 -1.21 0.70 6.50
N LEU A 50 -0.95 0.47 7.79
CA LEU A 50 -1.09 1.50 8.81
C LEU A 50 -0.03 2.60 8.64
N SER A 51 1.20 2.24 8.27
CA SER A 51 2.27 3.20 8.02
C SER A 51 1.96 4.08 6.81
N ASN A 52 1.40 3.52 5.73
CA ASN A 52 0.95 4.30 4.57
C ASN A 52 -0.05 5.39 4.97
N ARG A 53 -1.02 5.05 5.82
CA ARG A 53 -2.02 6.01 6.32
C ARG A 53 -1.37 7.11 7.16
N MET A 54 -0.41 6.75 8.01
CA MET A 54 0.31 7.72 8.82
C MET A 54 1.19 8.65 7.96
N LEU A 55 1.88 8.11 6.94
CA LEU A 55 2.70 8.89 6.01
C LEU A 55 1.86 9.89 5.21
N ASN A 56 0.66 9.48 4.77
CA ASN A 56 -0.30 10.36 4.12
C ASN A 56 -1.08 11.25 5.12
N LEU A 57 -0.70 11.28 6.41
CA LEU A 57 -1.33 12.08 7.47
C LEU A 57 -2.84 11.86 7.66
N GLY A 58 -3.38 10.74 7.16
CA GLY A 58 -4.83 10.57 7.07
C GLY A 58 -5.51 11.58 6.11
N SER A 59 -4.80 12.07 5.10
CA SER A 59 -5.35 12.93 4.04
C SER A 59 -6.31 12.18 3.12
N THR A 60 -7.14 12.92 2.37
CA THR A 60 -7.91 12.41 1.22
C THR A 60 -7.05 12.25 -0.03
N ILE A 61 -5.85 12.84 -0.06
CA ILE A 61 -4.90 12.75 -1.16
C ILE A 61 -3.82 11.73 -0.79
N CYS A 62 -3.91 10.54 -1.37
CA CYS A 62 -2.95 9.45 -1.17
C CYS A 62 -1.81 9.58 -2.18
N GLY A 63 -0.74 10.22 -1.73
CA GLY A 63 0.45 10.53 -2.54
C GLY A 63 1.60 9.54 -2.37
N THR A 64 1.40 8.48 -1.57
CA THR A 64 2.44 7.48 -1.31
C THR A 64 1.84 6.07 -1.27
N ALA A 65 2.63 5.09 -1.72
CA ALA A 65 2.44 3.66 -1.47
C ALA A 65 3.55 3.20 -0.52
N SER A 66 3.29 2.18 0.30
CA SER A 66 4.27 1.63 1.23
C SER A 66 4.41 0.12 1.03
N GLY A 67 5.62 -0.40 1.18
CA GLY A 67 5.96 -1.82 1.09
C GLY A 67 7.07 -2.18 2.08
N PRO A 68 7.25 -3.47 2.42
CA PRO A 68 8.38 -3.93 3.22
C PRO A 68 9.73 -3.63 2.55
N ASP A 69 10.83 -3.62 3.31
CA ASP A 69 12.17 -3.47 2.72
C ASP A 69 12.47 -4.61 1.74
N GLY A 70 13.22 -4.35 0.67
CA GLY A 70 13.50 -5.34 -0.37
C GLY A 70 12.34 -5.66 -1.33
N THR A 71 11.10 -5.24 -1.05
CA THR A 71 9.99 -5.29 -2.02
C THR A 71 10.01 -4.13 -3.02
N LEU A 72 11.01 -3.26 -2.92
CA LEU A 72 11.27 -2.19 -3.85
C LEU A 72 11.71 -2.78 -5.19
N LEU A 73 10.78 -2.91 -6.12
CA LEU A 73 11.13 -3.04 -7.53
C LEU A 73 12.06 -1.87 -7.91
N PRO A 74 13.13 -2.11 -8.68
CA PRO A 74 13.77 -1.03 -9.40
C PRO A 74 12.69 -0.25 -10.15
N CYS A 75 12.84 1.07 -10.27
CA CYS A 75 11.84 1.96 -10.89
C CYS A 75 11.42 1.56 -12.32
N THR A 76 12.08 0.55 -12.90
CA THR A 76 11.92 -0.01 -14.24
C THR A 76 11.29 -1.42 -14.25
N GLY A 77 10.91 -1.99 -13.10
CA GLY A 77 10.35 -3.34 -13.00
C GLY A 77 8.89 -3.43 -13.44
N LEU A 78 8.57 -4.47 -14.21
CA LEU A 78 7.19 -4.88 -14.48
C LEU A 78 6.67 -5.77 -13.33
N VAL A 79 5.36 -5.71 -13.10
CA VAL A 79 4.65 -6.35 -11.99
C VAL A 79 3.54 -7.21 -12.56
N GLU A 80 3.65 -8.52 -12.40
CA GLU A 80 2.57 -9.47 -12.72
C GLU A 80 1.66 -9.72 -11.52
N GLU A 81 2.19 -9.49 -10.31
CA GLU A 81 1.50 -9.78 -9.07
C GLU A 81 1.80 -8.74 -7.98
N PHE A 82 0.73 -8.30 -7.31
CA PHE A 82 0.83 -7.37 -6.19
C PHE A 82 -0.14 -7.72 -5.07
N LEU A 83 0.24 -7.34 -3.85
CA LEU A 83 -0.61 -7.42 -2.69
C LEU A 83 -1.36 -6.10 -2.52
N LEU A 84 -2.67 -6.20 -2.36
CA LEU A 84 -3.56 -5.11 -1.95
C LEU A 84 -3.96 -5.35 -0.49
N VAL A 85 -3.78 -4.34 0.36
CA VAL A 85 -4.24 -4.38 1.74
C VAL A 85 -5.31 -3.31 1.94
N GLY A 86 -6.46 -3.70 2.50
CA GLY A 86 -7.59 -2.80 2.73
C GLY A 86 -8.76 -3.49 3.44
N PRO A 87 -9.95 -2.88 3.49
CA PRO A 87 -11.12 -3.50 4.12
C PRO A 87 -11.48 -4.86 3.52
N SER A 88 -11.71 -5.86 4.37
CA SER A 88 -11.93 -7.27 4.00
C SER A 88 -13.21 -7.57 3.20
N ARG A 89 -14.11 -6.60 3.01
CA ARG A 89 -15.43 -6.85 2.39
C ARG A 89 -15.46 -6.58 0.88
N PHE A 90 -14.56 -5.75 0.35
CA PHE A 90 -14.72 -5.19 -1.00
C PHE A 90 -13.42 -5.11 -1.82
N GLY A 91 -12.31 -5.71 -1.37
CA GLY A 91 -11.01 -5.52 -2.03
C GLY A 91 -11.01 -5.95 -3.50
N CYS A 92 -11.45 -7.18 -3.79
CA CYS A 92 -11.45 -7.71 -5.16
C CYS A 92 -12.41 -6.98 -6.10
N ILE A 93 -13.66 -6.79 -5.68
CA ILE A 93 -14.67 -6.06 -6.48
C ILE A 93 -14.15 -4.67 -6.87
N LEU A 94 -13.48 -3.97 -5.95
CA LEU A 94 -12.96 -2.64 -6.22
C LEU A 94 -11.72 -2.67 -7.11
N VAL A 95 -10.77 -3.58 -6.89
CA VAL A 95 -9.57 -3.62 -7.73
C VAL A 95 -9.87 -4.07 -9.15
N GLU A 96 -10.80 -5.03 -9.32
CA GLU A 96 -11.27 -5.50 -10.62
C GLU A 96 -11.85 -4.36 -11.44
N LYS A 97 -12.79 -3.62 -10.86
CA LYS A 97 -13.41 -2.45 -11.50
C LYS A 97 -12.37 -1.42 -11.96
N GLU A 98 -11.40 -1.09 -11.10
CA GLU A 98 -10.42 -0.04 -11.40
C GLU A 98 -9.36 -0.51 -12.41
N LEU A 99 -9.07 -1.82 -12.45
CA LEU A 99 -8.24 -2.43 -13.48
C LEU A 99 -8.93 -2.43 -14.84
N GLU A 100 -10.23 -2.74 -14.88
CA GLU A 100 -11.07 -2.64 -16.09
C GLU A 100 -11.12 -1.21 -16.62
N GLU A 101 -11.39 -0.22 -15.75
CA GLU A 101 -11.39 1.21 -16.12
C GLU A 101 -10.02 1.71 -16.60
N SER A 102 -8.93 1.06 -16.18
CA SER A 102 -7.56 1.37 -16.61
C SER A 102 -7.08 0.55 -17.80
N GLU A 103 -7.96 -0.25 -18.43
CA GLU A 103 -7.63 -1.15 -19.55
C GLU A 103 -6.50 -2.14 -19.24
N ILE A 104 -6.32 -2.49 -17.96
CA ILE A 104 -5.32 -3.46 -17.52
C ILE A 104 -5.95 -4.85 -17.52
N SER A 105 -5.35 -5.78 -18.26
CA SER A 105 -5.82 -7.17 -18.29
C SER A 105 -5.65 -7.83 -16.92
N PHE A 106 -6.78 -8.14 -16.30
CA PHE A 106 -6.90 -8.78 -14.99
C PHE A 106 -6.99 -10.30 -15.11
N ARG A 107 -6.29 -11.03 -14.24
CA ARG A 107 -6.33 -12.50 -14.20
C ARG A 107 -7.12 -13.02 -13.00
N SER A 108 -6.78 -12.57 -11.80
CA SER A 108 -7.40 -13.07 -10.56
C SER A 108 -7.19 -12.12 -9.39
N CYS A 109 -8.15 -12.10 -8.46
CA CYS A 109 -8.02 -11.48 -7.15
C CYS A 109 -8.52 -12.46 -6.09
N GLU A 110 -7.68 -12.72 -5.08
CA GLU A 110 -7.96 -13.69 -4.03
C GLU A 110 -7.73 -13.05 -2.66
N LEU A 111 -8.69 -13.17 -1.75
CA LEU A 111 -8.47 -12.85 -0.34
C LEU A 111 -7.60 -13.95 0.27
N VAL A 112 -6.33 -13.66 0.51
CA VAL A 112 -5.36 -14.63 1.03
C VAL A 112 -5.23 -14.60 2.54
N GLU A 113 -5.51 -13.45 3.15
CA GLU A 113 -5.40 -13.29 4.60
C GLU A 113 -6.44 -12.30 5.11
N ARG A 114 -7.00 -12.56 6.29
CA ARG A 114 -7.95 -11.68 6.95
C ARG A 114 -7.52 -11.41 8.38
N LEU A 115 -7.44 -10.13 8.74
CA LEU A 115 -7.17 -9.74 10.11
C LEU A 115 -8.41 -9.97 10.96
N HIS A 116 -8.30 -10.79 11.99
CA HIS A 116 -9.43 -11.11 12.87
C HIS A 116 -9.77 -9.99 13.87
N VAL A 117 -8.88 -9.01 14.03
CA VAL A 117 -9.07 -7.82 14.87
C VAL A 117 -9.37 -6.58 14.03
N LYS A 118 -9.94 -5.56 14.68
CA LYS A 118 -10.20 -4.27 14.04
C LYS A 118 -9.02 -3.32 14.22
N VAL A 119 -8.52 -2.77 13.12
CA VAL A 119 -7.57 -1.65 13.14
C VAL A 119 -8.32 -0.40 12.69
N GLN A 120 -8.36 0.64 13.52
CA GLN A 120 -9.16 1.85 13.26
C GLN A 120 -10.62 1.53 12.88
N GLN A 121 -11.25 0.61 13.62
CA GLN A 121 -12.62 0.12 13.41
C GLN A 121 -12.84 -0.70 12.12
N LYS A 122 -11.78 -1.11 11.41
CA LYS A 122 -11.87 -1.87 10.15
C LYS A 122 -11.27 -3.26 10.29
N VAL A 123 -11.98 -4.25 9.76
CA VAL A 123 -11.45 -5.60 9.55
C VAL A 123 -10.72 -5.61 8.23
N LEU A 124 -9.40 -5.75 8.27
CA LEU A 124 -8.53 -5.69 7.10
C LEU A 124 -8.41 -7.06 6.43
N GLY A 125 -8.14 -7.04 5.13
CA GLY A 125 -7.81 -8.21 4.32
C GLY A 125 -6.61 -7.92 3.43
N VAL A 126 -5.85 -8.96 3.15
CA VAL A 126 -4.77 -8.97 2.17
C VAL A 126 -5.29 -9.72 0.96
N TYR A 127 -5.19 -9.08 -0.20
CA TYR A 127 -5.65 -9.62 -1.46
C TYR A 127 -4.46 -9.79 -2.39
N GLN A 128 -4.31 -10.98 -2.96
CA GLN A 128 -3.33 -11.25 -4.00
C GLN A 128 -3.98 -10.97 -5.35
N VAL A 129 -3.42 -10.01 -6.09
CA VAL A 129 -3.94 -9.57 -7.38
C VAL A 129 -2.93 -9.92 -8.45
N ARG A 130 -3.39 -10.65 -9.47
CA ARG A 130 -2.59 -11.07 -10.62
C ARG A 130 -3.12 -10.42 -11.88
N THR A 131 -2.23 -9.85 -12.67
CA THR A 131 -2.55 -9.34 -14.01
C THR A 131 -2.22 -10.41 -15.06
N SER A 132 -2.90 -10.36 -16.20
CA SER A 132 -2.63 -11.27 -17.33
C SER A 132 -1.36 -10.88 -18.09
N VAL A 133 -0.98 -9.60 -18.00
CA VAL A 133 0.25 -9.04 -18.58
C VAL A 133 0.97 -8.23 -17.49
N PRO A 134 2.30 -8.34 -17.37
CA PRO A 134 3.07 -7.50 -16.47
C PRO A 134 2.79 -6.00 -16.68
N ILE A 135 2.48 -5.27 -15.61
CA ILE A 135 2.23 -3.82 -15.64
C ILE A 135 3.37 -3.04 -14.99
N SER A 136 3.57 -1.79 -15.42
CA SER A 136 4.59 -0.93 -14.81
C SER A 136 4.24 -0.56 -13.36
N ARG A 137 5.27 -0.30 -12.55
CA ARG A 137 5.08 0.25 -11.19
C ARG A 137 4.27 1.55 -11.17
N SER A 138 4.42 2.40 -12.19
CA SER A 138 3.64 3.63 -12.31
C SER A 138 2.16 3.35 -12.54
N ALA A 139 1.82 2.28 -13.27
CA ALA A 139 0.44 1.82 -13.44
C ALA A 139 -0.14 1.29 -12.11
N VAL A 140 0.62 0.48 -11.38
CA VAL A 140 0.23 -0.01 -10.03
C VAL A 140 -0.03 1.16 -9.07
N TYR A 141 0.83 2.18 -9.09
CA TYR A 141 0.62 3.39 -8.28
C TYR A 141 -0.57 4.21 -8.77
N GLY A 142 -0.79 4.29 -10.08
CA GLY A 142 -1.99 4.87 -10.68
C GLY A 142 -3.26 4.21 -10.15
N LEU A 143 -3.30 2.88 -10.18
CA LEU A 143 -4.39 2.07 -9.61
C LEU A 143 -4.62 2.40 -8.13
N LEU A 144 -3.55 2.40 -7.31
CA LEU A 144 -3.66 2.75 -5.89
C LEU A 144 -4.29 4.14 -5.68
N LYS A 145 -3.89 5.12 -6.49
CA LYS A 145 -4.41 6.48 -6.44
C LYS A 145 -5.89 6.52 -6.82
N GLN A 146 -6.30 5.76 -7.82
CA GLN A 146 -7.71 5.68 -8.25
C GLN A 146 -8.56 4.97 -7.17
N MET A 147 -8.11 3.83 -6.64
CA MET A 147 -8.78 3.11 -5.55
C MET A 147 -8.99 3.97 -4.31
N ASN A 148 -8.05 4.87 -4.02
CA ASN A 148 -8.13 5.81 -2.90
C ASN A 148 -8.77 7.16 -3.25
N LYS A 149 -9.18 7.39 -4.51
CA LYS A 149 -9.79 8.65 -4.95
C LYS A 149 -11.06 8.91 -4.16
N ASN A 150 -11.17 10.11 -3.60
CA ASN A 150 -12.29 10.55 -2.74
C ASN A 150 -12.50 9.68 -1.48
N ARG A 151 -11.54 8.83 -1.11
CA ARG A 151 -11.61 8.03 0.11
C ARG A 151 -10.74 8.68 1.18
N PRO A 152 -11.30 8.94 2.37
CA PRO A 152 -10.51 9.53 3.43
C PRO A 152 -9.46 8.53 3.93
N HIS A 153 -8.29 9.08 4.23
CA HIS A 153 -7.22 8.43 4.96
C HIS A 153 -6.47 7.30 4.25
N CYS A 154 -6.50 7.16 2.92
CA CYS A 154 -5.81 6.07 2.21
C CYS A 154 -6.27 4.70 2.71
N LEU A 155 -7.46 4.33 2.27
CA LEU A 155 -8.12 3.11 2.69
C LEU A 155 -7.41 1.85 2.21
N PHE A 156 -6.70 1.95 1.08
CA PHE A 156 -5.96 0.87 0.45
C PHE A 156 -4.47 1.19 0.42
N ASN A 157 -3.66 0.13 0.47
CA ASN A 157 -2.24 0.16 0.19
C ASN A 157 -1.90 -0.97 -0.79
N ILE A 158 -0.94 -0.76 -1.70
CA ILE A 158 -0.50 -1.76 -2.68
C ILE A 158 1.03 -1.83 -2.69
N TYR A 159 1.58 -3.05 -2.78
CA TYR A 159 2.99 -3.29 -3.04
C TYR A 159 3.21 -4.61 -3.80
N PRO A 160 4.34 -4.77 -4.53
CA PRO A 160 4.65 -5.98 -5.29
C PRO A 160 4.69 -7.23 -4.41
N ASN A 161 4.26 -8.37 -4.93
CA ASN A 161 4.45 -9.65 -4.25
C ASN A 161 5.71 -10.33 -4.79
N ASN A 162 6.76 -10.44 -3.96
CA ASN A 162 8.04 -11.06 -4.33
C ASN A 162 8.21 -12.45 -3.70
N ARG A 163 7.12 -13.24 -3.59
CA ARG A 163 7.20 -14.62 -3.12
C ARG A 163 7.72 -15.56 -4.20
#